data_AF-E3EGF8-F1
#
_entry.id   AF-E3EGF8-F1
#
_cell.length_a   1.000
_cell.length_b   1.000
_cell.length_c   1.000
_cell.angle_alpha   90.00
_cell.angle_beta   90.00
_cell.angle_gamma   90.00
#
_symmetry.space_group_name_H-M   'P 1'
#
loop_
_entity.id
_entity.type
_entity.pdbx_description
1 polymer ?
#
loop_
_entity_poly.entity_id
_entity_poly.type
_entity_poly.pdbx_seq_one_letter_code
_entity_poly.pdbx_strand_id
1 'polypeptide(L)'
;MGEAQVKPGTGAKKSYVVAGAILSCSYGTQPTRLKRPFSHGVYVKNKAQMNIGDYVPGVNIQSFGNCSSPLNPAVQASEMVDIYGVKKAPCIPVLTMPWLNGKSDVKIEGQPALTQNCTHQCLYCGHIQIENDGQELD
;
A
#
# COMPACT_ATOMS: atom_id res chain seq x y z
N MET A 1 30.51 17.76 34.89
CA MET A 1 29.14 17.48 34.40
C MET A 1 29.31 16.60 33.19
N GLY A 2 28.98 15.30 33.27
CA GLY A 2 29.17 14.35 32.18
C GLY A 2 27.98 14.42 31.22
N GLU A 3 28.24 14.62 29.94
CA GLU A 3 27.21 14.60 28.90
C GLU A 3 26.62 13.18 28.77
N ALA A 4 25.31 13.06 28.91
CA ALA A 4 24.62 11.80 28.70
C ALA A 4 24.61 11.48 27.19
N GLN A 5 25.33 10.43 26.78
CA GLN A 5 25.27 9.94 25.41
C GLN A 5 23.93 9.24 25.15
N VAL A 6 23.06 9.89 24.39
CA VAL A 6 21.81 9.29 23.89
C VAL A 6 22.17 8.31 22.77
N LYS A 7 22.02 7.01 23.02
CA LYS A 7 22.17 5.99 21.98
C LYS A 7 20.86 5.87 21.19
N PRO A 8 20.88 5.83 19.86
CA PRO A 8 19.67 5.57 19.07
C PRO A 8 19.14 4.16 19.41
N GLY A 9 17.82 4.05 19.56
CA GLY A 9 17.17 2.77 19.78
C GLY A 9 17.39 1.82 18.60
N THR A 10 17.54 0.53 18.88
CA THR A 10 17.75 -0.54 17.88
C THR A 10 16.46 -1.00 17.19
N GLY A 11 15.32 -0.38 17.52
CA GLY A 11 14.04 -0.69 16.88
C GLY A 11 14.09 -0.37 15.39
N ALA A 12 13.59 -1.29 14.55
CA ALA A 12 13.47 -1.06 13.12
C ALA A 12 12.76 0.28 12.86
N LYS A 13 13.40 1.17 12.08
CA LYS A 13 12.78 2.42 11.62
C LYS A 13 11.55 2.09 10.79
N LYS A 14 10.37 2.23 11.38
CA LYS A 14 9.08 2.16 10.67
C LYS A 14 8.70 3.58 10.28
N SER A 15 8.84 3.94 9.00
CA SER A 15 8.31 5.21 8.51
C SER A 15 6.80 5.13 8.38
N TYR A 16 6.13 6.26 8.65
CA TYR A 16 4.69 6.40 8.40
C TYR A 16 4.43 6.56 6.91
N VAL A 17 3.36 5.94 6.43
CA VAL A 17 2.96 6.08 5.04
C VAL A 17 2.07 7.31 4.90
N VAL A 18 2.33 8.09 3.86
CA VAL A 18 1.53 9.29 3.53
C VAL A 18 0.83 9.14 2.18
N ALA A 19 -0.15 9.98 1.92
CA ALA A 19 -0.79 10.09 0.62
C ALA A 19 0.27 10.34 -0.47
N GLY A 20 0.14 9.63 -1.59
CA GLY A 20 1.12 9.64 -2.68
C GLY A 20 2.17 8.53 -2.61
N ALA A 21 2.22 7.74 -1.54
CA ALA A 21 3.06 6.55 -1.40
C ALA A 21 2.93 5.61 -2.61
N ILE A 22 4.02 4.93 -2.97
CA ILE A 22 4.06 4.03 -4.12
C ILE A 22 3.79 2.61 -3.64
N LEU A 23 2.81 1.98 -4.28
CA LEU A 23 2.42 0.60 -4.03
C LEU A 23 2.75 -0.27 -5.25
N SER A 24 3.13 -1.51 -5.00
CA SER A 24 3.25 -2.57 -6.01
C SER A 24 2.28 -3.71 -5.69
N CYS A 25 1.98 -4.54 -6.70
CA CYS A 25 1.25 -5.79 -6.52
C CYS A 25 2.02 -6.90 -7.24
N SER A 26 2.19 -8.05 -6.59
CA SER A 26 2.96 -9.19 -7.14
C SER A 26 2.43 -9.74 -8.46
N TYR A 27 1.15 -9.50 -8.79
CA TYR A 27 0.55 -9.88 -10.07
C TYR A 27 0.24 -8.69 -10.98
N GLY A 28 0.50 -7.47 -10.53
CA GLY A 28 0.31 -6.25 -11.33
C GLY A 28 1.51 -5.98 -12.23
N THR A 29 1.28 -5.35 -13.38
CA THR A 29 2.37 -4.95 -14.29
C THR A 29 2.94 -3.57 -13.97
N GLN A 30 2.24 -2.76 -13.18
CA GLN A 30 2.62 -1.37 -12.90
C GLN A 30 2.39 -1.02 -11.43
N PRO A 31 3.23 -0.16 -10.84
CA PRO A 31 2.96 0.41 -9.53
C PRO A 31 1.80 1.41 -9.60
N THR A 32 1.21 1.72 -8.45
CA THR A 32 0.20 2.79 -8.29
C THR A 32 0.54 3.69 -7.11
N ARG A 33 -0.07 4.88 -7.07
CA ARG A 33 -0.03 5.75 -5.90
C ARG A 33 -1.20 5.49 -4.96
N LEU A 34 -0.93 5.46 -3.67
CA LEU A 34 -1.92 5.44 -2.61
C LEU A 34 -2.57 6.84 -2.50
N LYS A 35 -3.89 6.90 -2.55
CA LYS A 35 -4.65 8.14 -2.54
C LYS A 35 -5.42 8.32 -1.23
N ARG A 36 -5.64 9.59 -0.87
CA ARG A 36 -6.46 9.98 0.27
C ARG A 36 -7.24 11.25 -0.09
N PRO A 37 -8.45 11.12 -0.68
CA PRO A 37 -9.26 12.27 -1.08
C PRO A 37 -9.53 13.29 0.04
N PHE A 38 -9.72 12.82 1.27
CA PHE A 38 -9.94 13.68 2.45
C PHE A 38 -8.98 13.29 3.55
N SER A 39 -8.07 14.19 3.94
CA SER A 39 -7.10 13.94 5.01
C SER A 39 -7.78 13.61 6.34
N HIS A 40 -7.13 12.76 7.14
CA HIS A 40 -7.52 12.48 8.53
C HIS A 40 -7.13 13.61 9.51
N GLY A 41 -6.64 14.74 9.01
CA GLY A 41 -6.18 15.87 9.82
C GLY A 41 -4.78 15.69 10.43
N VAL A 42 -4.11 14.56 10.18
CA VAL A 42 -2.74 14.26 10.64
C VAL A 42 -1.79 14.29 9.45
N TYR A 43 -0.64 14.95 9.62
CA TYR A 43 0.31 15.18 8.55
C TYR A 43 1.74 14.80 8.97
N VAL A 44 2.49 14.22 8.03
CA VAL A 44 3.93 14.02 8.13
C VAL A 44 4.56 14.72 6.93
N LYS A 45 5.48 15.65 7.19
CA LYS A 45 6.10 16.49 6.13
C LYS A 45 5.07 17.14 5.20
N ASN A 46 4.02 17.73 5.78
CA ASN A 46 2.90 18.37 5.07
C ASN A 46 2.07 17.44 4.15
N LYS A 47 2.24 16.12 4.26
CA LYS A 47 1.45 15.13 3.51
C LYS A 47 0.54 14.37 4.46
N ALA A 48 -0.69 14.12 4.03
CA ALA A 48 -1.70 13.44 4.84
C ALA A 48 -1.22 12.04 5.22
N GLN A 49 -1.18 11.73 6.51
CA GLN A 49 -0.77 10.42 7.01
C GLN A 49 -1.90 9.40 6.85
N MET A 50 -1.54 8.18 6.45
CA MET A 50 -2.49 7.09 6.19
C MET A 50 -2.70 6.20 7.42
N ASN A 51 -3.84 5.51 7.47
CA ASN A 51 -4.12 4.45 8.43
C ASN A 51 -4.53 3.15 7.74
N ILE A 52 -4.71 2.06 8.50
CA ILE A 52 -5.04 0.75 7.90
C ILE A 52 -6.40 0.70 7.20
N GLY A 53 -7.29 1.65 7.45
CA GLY A 53 -8.58 1.80 6.78
C GLY A 53 -8.49 2.36 5.36
N ASP A 54 -7.32 2.85 4.94
CA ASP A 54 -7.10 3.42 3.61
C ASP A 54 -6.81 2.37 2.53
N TYR A 55 -7.77 1.47 2.30
CA TYR A 55 -7.62 0.36 1.34
C TYR A 55 -8.73 0.29 0.28
N VAL A 56 -9.68 1.23 0.27
CA VAL A 56 -10.86 1.14 -0.59
C VAL A 56 -10.45 1.16 -2.08
N PRO A 57 -10.77 0.12 -2.86
CA PRO A 57 -10.46 0.08 -4.29
C PRO A 57 -11.10 1.24 -5.05
N GLY A 58 -10.37 1.82 -6.00
CA GLY A 58 -10.82 2.97 -6.80
C GLY A 58 -10.83 4.30 -6.04
N VAL A 59 -10.74 4.29 -4.71
CA VAL A 59 -10.64 5.49 -3.87
C VAL A 59 -9.21 5.66 -3.37
N ASN A 60 -8.74 4.74 -2.52
CA ASN A 60 -7.38 4.76 -1.98
C ASN A 60 -6.40 4.04 -2.92
N ILE A 61 -6.76 2.86 -3.42
CA ILE A 61 -5.87 2.00 -4.22
C ILE A 61 -6.44 1.87 -5.63
N GLN A 62 -5.67 2.32 -6.62
CA GLN A 62 -6.05 2.25 -8.04
C GLN A 62 -5.55 0.96 -8.69
N SER A 63 -5.75 0.83 -10.00
CA SER A 63 -5.27 -0.29 -10.80
C SER A 63 -3.74 -0.40 -10.80
N PHE A 64 -3.22 -1.63 -10.79
CA PHE A 64 -1.80 -1.94 -10.98
C PHE A 64 -1.46 -2.28 -12.45
N GLY A 65 -2.14 -1.62 -13.40
CA GLY A 65 -2.04 -1.94 -14.83
C GLY A 65 -2.81 -3.21 -15.18
N ASN A 66 -2.12 -4.24 -15.68
CA ASN A 66 -2.71 -5.54 -15.96
C ASN A 66 -2.37 -6.55 -14.85
N CYS A 67 -3.33 -7.43 -14.54
CA CYS A 67 -3.18 -8.53 -13.61
C CYS A 67 -2.82 -9.82 -14.37
N SER A 68 -1.93 -10.65 -13.81
CA SER A 68 -1.68 -12.03 -14.26
C SER A 68 -2.05 -13.11 -13.24
N SER A 69 -2.85 -12.78 -12.22
CA SER A 69 -3.27 -13.80 -11.27
C SER A 69 -4.16 -14.84 -11.95
N PRO A 70 -3.85 -16.15 -11.87
CA PRO A 70 -4.70 -17.19 -12.44
C PRO A 70 -6.02 -17.35 -11.67
N LEU A 71 -6.13 -16.76 -10.47
CA LEU A 71 -7.35 -16.77 -9.66
C LEU A 71 -8.30 -15.60 -10.00
N ASN A 72 -7.87 -14.65 -10.81
CA ASN A 72 -8.74 -13.57 -11.27
C ASN A 72 -9.59 -14.06 -12.47
N PRO A 73 -10.94 -14.10 -12.35
CA PRO A 73 -11.80 -14.57 -13.44
C PRO A 73 -11.63 -13.79 -14.74
N ALA A 74 -11.34 -12.49 -14.66
CA ALA A 74 -11.09 -11.67 -15.85
C ALA A 74 -9.81 -12.12 -16.58
N VAL A 75 -8.79 -12.57 -15.85
CA VAL A 75 -7.57 -13.12 -16.44
C VAL A 75 -7.84 -14.49 -17.08
N GLN A 76 -8.64 -15.34 -16.43
CA GLN A 76 -9.00 -16.65 -16.97
C GLN A 76 -9.76 -16.52 -18.30
N ALA A 77 -10.70 -15.57 -18.37
CA ALA A 77 -11.51 -15.28 -19.54
C ALA A 77 -10.79 -14.45 -20.63
N SER A 78 -9.59 -13.94 -20.35
CA SER A 78 -8.88 -13.07 -21.29
C SER A 78 -8.24 -13.82 -22.46
N GLU A 79 -8.31 -13.21 -23.64
CA GLU A 79 -7.54 -13.58 -24.83
C GLU A 79 -6.21 -12.82 -24.95
N MET A 80 -6.02 -11.77 -24.14
CA MET A 80 -4.76 -11.01 -24.09
C MET A 80 -3.70 -11.81 -23.35
N VAL A 81 -2.56 -12.05 -24.02
CA VAL A 81 -1.39 -12.72 -23.46
C VAL A 81 -0.13 -11.88 -23.68
N ASP A 82 0.88 -12.06 -22.82
CA ASP A 82 2.23 -11.55 -23.08
C ASP A 82 3.02 -12.47 -24.03
N ILE A 83 4.26 -12.10 -24.34
CA ILE A 83 5.14 -12.85 -25.25
C ILE A 83 5.47 -14.28 -24.78
N TYR A 84 5.20 -14.60 -23.51
CA TYR A 84 5.38 -15.93 -22.93
C TYR A 84 4.06 -16.71 -22.83
N GLY A 85 2.96 -16.15 -23.35
CA GLY A 85 1.64 -16.78 -23.33
C GLY A 85 0.91 -16.64 -21.99
N VAL A 86 1.39 -15.79 -21.06
CA VAL A 86 0.70 -15.59 -19.78
C VAL A 86 -0.49 -14.67 -20.00
N LYS A 87 -1.69 -15.14 -19.67
CA LYS A 87 -2.92 -14.36 -19.75
C LYS A 87 -2.86 -13.12 -18.85
N LYS A 88 -3.39 -12.02 -19.36
CA LYS A 88 -3.45 -10.72 -18.69
C LYS A 88 -4.85 -10.12 -18.81
N ALA A 89 -5.30 -9.40 -17.81
CA ALA A 89 -6.52 -8.59 -17.89
C ALA A 89 -6.32 -7.29 -17.10
N PRO A 90 -7.05 -6.19 -17.41
CA PRO A 90 -7.00 -4.97 -16.61
C PRO A 90 -7.21 -5.25 -15.12
N CYS A 91 -6.31 -4.74 -14.28
CA CYS A 91 -6.35 -4.97 -12.84
C CYS A 91 -7.42 -4.07 -12.21
N ILE A 92 -8.44 -4.69 -11.61
CA ILE A 92 -9.38 -4.04 -10.69
C ILE A 92 -9.17 -4.72 -9.33
N PRO A 93 -8.45 -4.08 -8.38
CA PRO A 93 -8.16 -4.68 -7.09
C PRO A 93 -9.44 -5.00 -6.31
N VAL A 94 -9.51 -6.19 -5.73
CA VAL A 94 -10.61 -6.58 -4.83
C VAL A 94 -10.02 -6.75 -3.44
N LEU A 95 -10.26 -5.74 -2.59
CA LEU A 95 -9.68 -5.60 -1.25
C LEU A 95 -10.82 -5.57 -0.23
N THR A 96 -10.88 -6.58 0.62
CA THR A 96 -12.05 -6.84 1.48
C THR A 96 -11.79 -6.60 2.97
N MET A 97 -10.57 -6.22 3.34
CA MET A 97 -10.15 -6.04 4.72
C MET A 97 -9.12 -4.91 4.85
N PRO A 98 -8.95 -4.32 6.03
CA PRO A 98 -7.90 -3.33 6.29
C PRO A 98 -6.49 -3.86 6.00
N TRP A 99 -5.54 -2.92 5.84
CA TRP A 99 -4.12 -3.24 5.78
C TRP A 99 -3.66 -4.06 6.99
N LEU A 100 -2.80 -5.03 6.72
CA LEU A 100 -2.22 -5.90 7.75
C LEU A 100 -1.05 -5.22 8.45
N ASN A 101 -0.77 -5.65 9.68
CA ASN A 101 0.41 -5.23 10.45
C ASN A 101 0.46 -3.72 10.75
N GLY A 102 -0.70 -3.07 10.89
CA GLY A 102 -0.81 -1.68 11.34
C GLY A 102 -0.12 -1.43 12.68
N LYS A 103 0.38 -0.20 12.87
CA LYS A 103 1.03 0.21 14.12
C LYS A 103 -0.04 0.54 15.17
N SER A 104 -0.35 -0.41 16.06
CA SER A 104 -1.51 -0.34 16.96
C SER A 104 -1.36 0.64 18.14
N ASP A 105 -0.13 1.00 18.51
CA ASP A 105 0.18 1.98 19.55
C ASP A 105 0.04 3.43 19.07
N VAL A 106 -0.19 3.66 17.77
CA VAL A 106 -0.47 4.97 17.19
C VAL A 106 -1.74 4.89 16.37
N LYS A 107 -2.74 5.67 16.76
CA LYS A 107 -4.07 5.65 16.12
C LYS A 107 -4.37 6.97 15.44
N ILE A 108 -4.97 6.88 14.25
CA ILE A 108 -5.50 8.00 13.46
C ILE A 108 -6.96 7.67 13.21
N GLU A 109 -7.88 8.54 13.64
CA GLU A 109 -9.34 8.28 13.61
C GLU A 109 -9.72 6.92 14.24
N GLY A 110 -9.02 6.55 15.32
CA GLY A 110 -9.26 5.29 16.04
C GLY A 110 -8.66 4.04 15.37
N GLN A 111 -8.12 4.15 14.15
CA GLN A 111 -7.49 3.05 13.42
C GLN A 111 -5.96 3.07 13.54
N PRO A 112 -5.28 1.91 13.60
CA PRO A 112 -3.82 1.82 13.58
C PRO A 112 -3.18 2.58 12.40
N ALA A 113 -2.08 3.29 12.67
CA ALA A 113 -1.34 4.01 11.64
C ALA A 113 -0.69 3.06 10.62
N LEU A 114 -0.69 3.45 9.35
CA LEU A 114 -0.05 2.71 8.27
C LEU A 114 1.46 3.03 8.26
N THR A 115 2.28 1.99 8.16
CA THR A 115 3.75 2.11 8.11
C THR A 115 4.29 1.29 6.95
N GLN A 116 5.55 1.51 6.55
CA GLN A 116 6.17 0.82 5.40
C GLN A 116 6.13 -0.73 5.48
N ASN A 117 6.01 -1.29 6.68
CA ASN A 117 5.93 -2.75 6.88
C ASN A 117 4.51 -3.32 6.76
N CYS A 118 3.50 -2.46 6.59
CA CYS A 118 2.14 -2.91 6.36
C CYS A 118 2.04 -3.57 4.98
N THR A 119 1.23 -4.60 4.88
CA THR A 119 1.01 -5.32 3.63
C THR A 119 -0.49 -5.51 3.41
N HIS A 120 -0.87 -5.80 2.19
CA HIS A 120 -2.24 -6.14 1.87
C HIS A 120 -2.27 -7.33 0.91
N GLN A 121 -3.35 -8.11 0.95
CA GLN A 121 -3.59 -9.17 -0.01
C GLN A 121 -4.90 -8.90 -0.78
N CYS A 122 -4.83 -8.96 -2.10
CA CYS A 122 -5.99 -8.94 -2.97
C CYS A 122 -6.68 -10.31 -2.94
N LEU A 123 -8.00 -10.33 -3.15
CA LEU A 123 -8.79 -11.57 -3.22
C LEU A 123 -8.25 -12.57 -4.25
N TYR A 124 -7.63 -12.06 -5.32
CA TYR A 124 -6.96 -12.88 -6.33
C TYR A 124 -5.51 -13.20 -5.97
N CYS A 125 -5.18 -13.28 -4.68
CA CYS A 125 -3.86 -13.59 -4.11
C CYS A 125 -2.70 -12.65 -4.49
N GLY A 126 -2.99 -11.47 -5.04
CA GLY A 126 -1.96 -10.45 -5.26
C GLY A 126 -1.46 -9.87 -3.95
N HIS A 127 -0.16 -9.99 -3.68
CA HIS A 127 0.47 -9.38 -2.52
C HIS A 127 0.81 -7.92 -2.85
N ILE A 128 0.23 -6.99 -2.09
CA ILE A 128 0.42 -5.56 -2.25
C ILE A 128 1.36 -5.05 -1.17
N GLN A 129 2.42 -4.36 -1.60
CA GLN A 129 3.47 -3.83 -0.75
C GLN A 129 3.63 -2.33 -0.95
N ILE A 130 4.12 -1.66 0.09
CA ILE A 130 4.52 -0.26 0.03
C ILE A 130 6.00 -0.23 -0.37
N GLU A 131 6.26 0.19 -1.60
CA GLU A 131 7.62 0.31 -2.14
C GLU A 131 8.29 1.61 -1.69
N ASN A 132 7.49 2.67 -1.50
CA ASN A 132 7.94 3.96 -1.01
C ASN A 132 6.85 4.58 -0.14
N ASP A 133 7.21 5.06 1.04
CA ASP A 133 6.28 5.64 2.02
C ASP A 133 5.68 7.00 1.61
N GLY A 134 6.20 7.63 0.56
CA GLY A 134 5.74 8.88 -0.01
C GLY A 134 6.29 10.14 0.66
N GLN A 135 7.03 10.03 1.77
CA GLN A 135 7.44 11.19 2.56
C GLN A 135 8.39 12.13 1.81
N GLU A 136 9.27 11.59 0.96
CA GLU A 136 10.23 12.38 0.16
C GLU A 136 9.81 12.59 -1.30
N LEU A 137 8.62 12.13 -1.72
CA LEU A 137 8.17 12.28 -3.12
C LEU A 137 7.50 13.64 -3.34
N ASP A 138 7.91 14.41 -4.35
CA ASP A 138 7.27 15.70 -4.65
C ASP A 138 5.78 15.58 -5.05
#